data_AF-H0A5C9-F1
#
_entry.id   AF-H0A5C9-F1
#
_cell.length_a   1.000
_cell.length_b   1.000
_cell.length_c   1.000
_cell.angle_alpha   90.00
_cell.angle_beta   90.00
_cell.angle_gamma   90.00
#
_symmetry.space_group_name_H-M   'P 1'
#
loop_
_entity.id
_entity.type
_entity.pdbx_description
1 polymer ?
#
loop_
_entity_poly.entity_id
_entity_poly.type
_entity_poly.pdbx_seq_one_letter_code
_entity_poly.pdbx_strand_id
1 'polypeptide(L)'
;MRMRRAFLSLALLAALAWSDLPARAQPASPTDSLTCQQQCGARLPRRQDNPQEVQMCLARCEIRERVQPPPPSRAVRQAPASPPRQQGRANARQAAPAPPAAARPAPVAPPPGAEVRYGVIYLAPPPSRNYGLTVGLADRNAAHRLSEQQCMGPQGAACRLAQEFTDRCGAVAQGLIPRGLFLTNSPTTFNVMIAVPGSGATQPQAEQDAMAGCRQRFRGTCRLAASRCSAPG
;
A
#
# COMPACT_ATOMS: atom_id res chain seq x y z
N MET A 1 -49.89 -3.65 35.99
CA MET A 1 -49.99 -2.22 35.57
C MET A 1 -49.49 -1.35 36.71
N ARG A 2 -48.81 -0.22 36.43
CA ARG A 2 -48.21 0.77 37.38
C ARG A 2 -46.72 0.58 37.73
N MET A 3 -45.81 0.73 36.76
CA MET A 3 -44.38 1.00 37.05
C MET A 3 -43.62 1.62 35.86
N ARG A 4 -44.25 2.50 35.06
CA ARG A 4 -43.65 3.07 33.83
C ARG A 4 -43.56 4.59 33.76
N ARG A 5 -43.93 5.34 34.82
CA ARG A 5 -44.05 6.80 34.73
C ARG A 5 -42.95 7.62 35.43
N ALA A 6 -42.01 7.00 36.16
CA ALA A 6 -41.02 7.74 36.94
C ALA A 6 -39.70 8.06 36.21
N PHE A 7 -39.42 7.44 35.04
CA PHE A 7 -38.13 7.62 34.36
C PHE A 7 -38.08 8.75 33.33
N LEU A 8 -39.21 9.40 33.00
CA LEU A 8 -39.22 10.46 31.98
C LEU A 8 -38.80 11.85 32.52
N SER A 9 -38.85 12.10 33.83
CA SER A 9 -38.58 13.43 34.36
C SER A 9 -37.09 13.74 34.62
N LEU A 10 -36.21 12.73 34.65
CA LEU A 10 -34.77 12.95 34.85
C LEU A 10 -33.99 13.23 33.56
N ALA A 11 -34.56 12.91 32.38
CA ALA A 11 -33.87 13.12 31.10
C ALA A 11 -33.92 14.58 30.61
N LEU A 12 -34.92 15.37 31.03
CA LEU A 12 -35.07 16.75 30.56
C LEU A 12 -34.16 17.77 31.27
N LEU A 13 -33.67 17.46 32.47
CA LEU A 13 -32.79 18.37 33.23
C LEU A 13 -31.30 18.25 32.85
N ALA A 14 -30.89 17.19 32.15
CA ALA A 14 -29.51 17.02 31.69
C ALA A 14 -29.19 17.77 30.38
N ALA A 15 -30.21 18.27 29.66
CA ALA A 15 -30.05 18.92 28.36
C ALA A 15 -29.69 20.42 28.46
N LEU A 16 -29.87 21.06 29.61
CA LEU A 16 -29.63 22.51 29.77
C LEU A 16 -28.26 22.86 30.39
N ALA A 17 -27.47 21.87 30.80
CA ALA A 17 -26.15 22.08 31.42
C ALA A 17 -24.96 22.04 30.43
N TRP A 18 -25.21 22.00 29.11
CA TRP A 18 -24.15 21.89 28.08
C TRP A 18 -23.89 23.20 27.33
N SER A 19 -24.51 24.31 27.75
CA SER A 19 -24.48 25.60 27.04
C SER A 19 -23.21 26.43 27.32
N ASP A 20 -22.41 26.09 28.34
CA ASP A 20 -21.26 26.89 28.78
C ASP A 20 -19.92 26.19 28.52
N LEU A 21 -19.76 25.62 27.32
CA LEU A 21 -18.42 25.24 26.86
C LEU A 21 -17.69 26.52 26.44
N PRO A 22 -16.55 26.87 27.08
CA PRO A 22 -15.78 28.03 26.67
C PRO A 22 -15.41 27.87 25.21
N ALA A 23 -15.66 28.93 24.42
CA ALA A 23 -15.32 28.99 23.00
C ALA A 23 -13.85 28.58 22.83
N ARG A 24 -13.63 27.30 22.49
CA ARG A 24 -12.30 26.79 22.16
C ARG A 24 -11.85 27.65 21.01
N ALA A 25 -10.79 28.44 21.25
CA ALA A 25 -10.10 29.20 20.22
C ALA A 25 -9.91 28.27 19.03
N GLN A 26 -10.65 28.52 17.95
CA GLN A 26 -10.51 27.74 16.74
C GLN A 26 -9.05 27.92 16.32
N PRO A 27 -8.28 26.82 16.16
CA PRO A 27 -6.92 26.96 15.68
C PRO A 27 -6.98 27.73 14.38
N ALA A 28 -6.22 28.83 14.30
CA ALA A 28 -6.16 29.66 13.12
C ALA A 28 -5.97 28.74 11.90
N SER A 29 -6.86 28.85 10.93
CA SER A 29 -6.83 27.99 9.75
C SER A 29 -5.42 28.07 9.16
N PRO A 30 -4.74 26.93 8.97
CA PRO A 30 -3.37 26.94 8.49
C PRO A 30 -3.32 27.68 7.15
N THR A 31 -2.48 28.71 7.08
CA THR A 31 -2.25 29.44 5.83
C THR A 31 -1.62 28.48 4.83
N ASP A 32 -2.26 28.32 3.67
CA ASP A 32 -1.74 27.49 2.58
C ASP A 32 -0.34 27.96 2.16
N SER A 33 0.54 27.02 1.79
CA SER A 33 1.88 27.38 1.35
C SER A 33 1.83 28.26 0.10
N LEU A 34 2.76 29.22 0.00
CA LEU A 34 2.86 30.10 -1.17
C LEU A 34 3.04 29.33 -2.48
N THR A 35 3.75 28.20 -2.42
CA THR A 35 3.95 27.29 -3.56
C THR A 35 2.61 26.74 -4.05
N CYS A 36 1.78 26.22 -3.13
CA CYS A 36 0.46 25.71 -3.47
C CYS A 36 -0.47 26.80 -4.01
N GLN A 37 -0.43 28.00 -3.43
CA GLN A 37 -1.21 29.13 -3.91
C GLN A 37 -0.86 29.50 -5.37
N GLN A 38 0.43 29.58 -5.70
CA GLN A 38 0.89 29.87 -7.07
C GLN A 38 0.52 28.76 -8.05
N GLN A 39 0.71 27.50 -7.67
CA GLN A 39 0.44 26.37 -8.55
C GLN A 39 -1.06 26.19 -8.86
N CYS A 40 -1.93 26.50 -7.89
CA CYS A 40 -3.38 26.40 -8.04
C CYS A 40 -4.04 27.68 -8.58
N GLY A 41 -3.27 28.74 -8.84
CA GLY A 41 -3.81 30.03 -9.30
C GLY A 41 -4.70 30.72 -8.26
N ALA A 42 -4.42 30.53 -6.96
CA ALA A 42 -5.16 31.16 -5.88
C ALA A 42 -4.93 32.68 -5.91
N ARG A 43 -6.02 33.45 -5.93
CA ARG A 43 -5.97 34.93 -5.91
C ARG A 43 -6.18 35.49 -4.50
N LEU A 44 -6.77 34.71 -3.61
CA LEU A 44 -7.13 35.13 -2.26
C LEU A 44 -6.36 34.33 -1.22
N PRO A 45 -5.93 34.96 -0.11
CA PRO A 45 -5.03 34.35 0.86
C PRO A 45 -5.69 33.24 1.70
N ARG A 46 -7.02 33.25 1.85
CA ARG A 46 -7.75 32.19 2.53
C ARG A 46 -8.36 31.24 1.50
N ARG A 47 -8.17 29.92 1.72
CA ARG A 47 -8.68 28.86 0.84
C ARG A 47 -10.17 29.03 0.53
N GLN A 48 -10.99 29.22 1.57
CA GLN A 48 -12.44 29.29 1.48
C GLN A 48 -12.97 30.45 0.62
N ASP A 49 -12.16 31.49 0.41
CA ASP A 49 -12.56 32.65 -0.37
C ASP A 49 -12.32 32.44 -1.89
N ASN A 50 -11.55 31.41 -2.28
CA ASN A 50 -11.27 31.09 -3.68
C ASN A 50 -12.39 30.22 -4.32
N PRO A 51 -12.53 30.17 -5.66
CA PRO A 51 -13.47 29.27 -6.35
C PRO A 51 -13.26 27.79 -5.98
N GLN A 52 -14.32 26.98 -6.06
CA GLN A 52 -14.32 25.59 -5.57
C GLN A 52 -13.24 24.72 -6.23
N GLU A 53 -12.97 24.93 -7.51
CA GLU A 53 -11.92 24.25 -8.26
C GLU A 53 -10.52 24.55 -7.69
N VAL A 54 -10.27 25.80 -7.30
CA VAL A 54 -9.01 26.22 -6.67
C VAL A 54 -8.91 25.63 -5.26
N GLN A 55 -10.01 25.60 -4.51
CA GLN A 55 -10.05 24.98 -3.18
C GLN A 55 -9.65 23.50 -3.21
N MET A 56 -10.19 22.74 -4.18
CA MET A 56 -9.85 21.32 -4.36
C MET A 56 -8.38 21.13 -4.78
N CYS A 57 -7.84 22.03 -5.58
CA CYS A 57 -6.42 22.02 -5.93
C CYS A 57 -5.54 22.26 -4.70
N LEU A 58 -5.84 23.31 -3.90
CA LEU A 58 -5.09 23.66 -2.70
C LEU A 58 -5.09 22.52 -1.68
N ALA A 59 -6.24 21.87 -1.47
CA ALA A 59 -6.35 20.71 -0.58
C ALA A 59 -5.46 19.53 -1.03
N ARG A 60 -5.40 19.24 -2.34
CA ARG A 60 -4.53 18.20 -2.88
C ARG A 60 -3.05 18.55 -2.78
N CYS A 61 -2.70 19.82 -3.01
CA CYS A 61 -1.34 20.30 -2.92
C CYS A 61 -0.80 20.22 -1.48
N GLU A 62 -1.59 20.61 -0.49
CA GLU A 62 -1.21 20.51 0.93
C GLU A 62 -0.92 19.06 1.35
N ILE A 63 -1.78 18.12 0.95
CA ILE A 63 -1.55 16.69 1.23
C ILE A 63 -0.22 16.24 0.62
N ARG A 64 0.08 16.68 -0.60
CA ARG A 64 1.33 16.34 -1.29
C ARG A 64 2.54 16.89 -0.54
N GLU A 65 2.51 18.15 -0.11
CA GLU A 65 3.61 18.77 0.65
C GLU A 65 3.84 18.09 2.01
N ARG A 66 2.79 17.62 2.68
CA ARG A 66 2.92 16.87 3.95
C ARG A 66 3.56 15.48 3.77
N VAL A 67 3.33 14.84 2.62
CA VAL A 67 3.85 13.50 2.32
C VAL A 67 5.23 13.58 1.66
N GLN A 68 5.52 14.66 0.93
CA GLN A 68 6.81 14.89 0.31
C GLN A 68 7.86 15.05 1.42
N PRO A 69 8.86 14.16 1.53
CA PRO A 69 9.93 14.36 2.48
C PRO A 69 10.60 15.70 2.17
N PRO A 70 10.97 16.50 3.18
CA PRO A 70 11.66 17.76 2.94
C PRO A 70 12.85 17.47 2.03
N PRO A 71 13.09 18.29 0.99
CA PRO A 71 14.29 18.12 0.17
C PRO A 71 15.47 18.06 1.13
N PRO A 72 16.43 17.13 0.95
CA PRO A 72 17.55 17.02 1.85
C PRO A 72 18.17 18.40 1.91
N SER A 73 18.00 19.07 3.06
CA SER A 73 18.56 20.40 3.30
C SER A 73 19.99 20.28 2.83
N ARG A 74 20.42 21.16 1.91
CA ARG A 74 21.82 21.32 1.54
C ARG A 74 22.53 21.70 2.84
N ALA A 75 22.84 20.72 3.66
CA ALA A 75 23.80 20.82 4.72
C ALA A 75 25.05 21.26 3.99
N VAL A 76 25.41 22.51 4.25
CA VAL A 76 26.70 23.09 3.91
C VAL A 76 27.72 22.01 4.25
N ARG A 77 28.25 21.34 3.23
CA ARG A 77 29.38 20.43 3.36
C ARG A 77 30.57 21.30 3.72
N GLN A 78 30.70 21.66 5.00
CA GLN A 78 32.03 21.81 5.57
C GLN A 78 32.62 20.41 5.55
N ALA A 79 33.44 20.16 4.53
CA ALA A 79 34.17 18.92 4.37
C ALA A 79 35.10 18.73 5.58
N PRO A 80 34.95 17.67 6.40
CA PRO A 80 36.03 17.26 7.27
C PRO A 80 37.16 16.68 6.41
N ALA A 81 38.39 17.09 6.72
CA ALA A 81 39.62 16.65 6.08
C ALA A 81 39.68 15.11 6.00
N SER A 82 40.01 14.61 4.82
CA SER A 82 40.09 13.20 4.52
C SER A 82 41.23 12.51 5.31
N PRO A 83 41.00 11.34 5.94
CA PRO A 83 42.09 10.49 6.40
C PRO A 83 42.84 9.82 5.23
N PRO A 84 44.10 9.40 5.44
CA PRO A 84 44.97 8.89 4.39
C PRO A 84 44.48 7.57 3.77
N ARG A 85 44.60 7.52 2.44
CA ARG A 85 44.33 6.36 1.56
C ARG A 85 45.14 5.15 2.00
N GLN A 86 44.48 4.10 2.49
CA GLN A 86 45.04 2.74 2.44
C GLN A 86 44.86 2.17 1.03
N GLN A 87 45.97 2.10 0.30
CA GLN A 87 46.11 1.38 -0.96
C GLN A 87 45.98 -0.13 -0.70
N GLY A 88 44.74 -0.62 -0.70
CA GLY A 88 44.42 -2.04 -0.71
C GLY A 88 44.59 -2.62 -2.12
N ARG A 89 45.55 -3.53 -2.26
CA ARG A 89 45.93 -4.34 -3.43
C ARG A 89 44.78 -4.62 -4.41
N ALA A 90 45.00 -4.18 -5.66
CA ALA A 90 44.26 -4.59 -6.83
C ALA A 90 44.51 -6.08 -7.12
N ASN A 91 43.59 -6.95 -6.69
CA ASN A 91 43.46 -8.28 -7.28
C ASN A 91 42.70 -8.13 -8.60
N ALA A 92 43.46 -8.00 -9.69
CA ALA A 92 42.95 -8.10 -11.06
C ALA A 92 42.39 -9.51 -11.29
N ARG A 93 41.10 -9.70 -11.00
CA ARG A 93 40.36 -10.86 -11.49
C ARG A 93 40.22 -10.72 -13.00
N GLN A 94 40.98 -11.53 -13.74
CA GLN A 94 40.78 -11.74 -15.17
C GLN A 94 39.30 -12.01 -15.44
N ALA A 95 38.67 -11.11 -16.19
CA ALA A 95 37.31 -11.27 -16.66
C ALA A 95 37.28 -12.45 -17.64
N ALA A 96 36.55 -13.51 -17.28
CA ALA A 96 36.26 -14.61 -18.18
C ALA A 96 35.46 -14.08 -19.39
N PRO A 97 35.71 -14.60 -20.61
CA PRO A 97 34.96 -14.19 -21.80
C PRO A 97 33.47 -14.46 -21.61
N ALA A 98 32.65 -13.46 -21.92
CA ALA A 98 31.20 -13.54 -21.85
C ALA A 98 30.71 -14.64 -22.82
N PRO A 99 29.83 -15.57 -22.38
CA PRO A 99 29.25 -16.55 -23.27
C PRO A 99 28.44 -15.84 -24.38
N PRO A 100 28.42 -16.40 -25.61
CA PRO A 100 27.65 -15.83 -26.71
C PRO A 100 26.19 -15.70 -26.29
N ALA A 101 25.62 -14.50 -26.49
CA ALA A 101 24.22 -14.22 -26.23
C ALA A 101 23.36 -15.13 -27.11
N ALA A 102 22.84 -16.21 -26.53
CA ALA A 102 21.85 -17.05 -27.18
C ALA A 102 20.66 -16.17 -27.58
N ALA A 103 20.32 -16.17 -28.87
CA ALA A 103 19.18 -15.45 -29.40
C ALA A 103 17.93 -15.89 -28.62
N ARG A 104 17.35 -14.96 -27.84
CA ARG A 104 16.08 -15.22 -27.16
C ARG A 104 15.02 -15.46 -28.24
N PRO A 105 14.27 -16.57 -28.18
CA PRO A 105 13.16 -16.78 -29.10
C PRO A 105 12.19 -15.61 -29.01
N ALA A 106 11.73 -15.13 -30.17
CA ALA A 106 10.74 -14.07 -30.23
C ALA A 106 9.46 -14.51 -29.48
N PRO A 107 8.78 -13.61 -28.77
CA PRO A 107 7.50 -13.93 -28.13
C PRO A 107 6.53 -14.44 -29.19
N VAL A 108 6.01 -15.65 -29.01
CA VAL A 108 4.96 -16.20 -29.87
C VAL A 108 3.72 -15.33 -29.67
N ALA A 109 3.23 -14.73 -30.76
CA ALA A 109 1.99 -13.95 -30.71
C ALA A 109 0.85 -14.86 -30.22
N PRO A 110 0.00 -14.40 -29.28
CA PRO A 110 -1.13 -15.19 -28.82
C PRO A 110 -2.07 -15.50 -30.00
N PRO A 111 -2.72 -16.68 -30.00
CA PRO A 111 -3.65 -17.04 -31.05
C PRO A 111 -4.78 -15.99 -31.15
N PRO A 112 -5.21 -15.62 -32.37
CA PRO A 112 -6.31 -14.69 -32.54
C PRO A 112 -7.57 -15.24 -31.86
N GLY A 113 -8.18 -14.44 -30.99
CA GLY A 113 -9.40 -14.80 -30.25
C GLY A 113 -9.19 -15.24 -28.80
N ALA A 114 -7.94 -15.38 -28.32
CA ALA A 114 -7.70 -15.57 -26.89
C ALA A 114 -7.92 -14.25 -26.14
N GLU A 115 -9.01 -14.16 -25.37
CA GLU A 115 -9.25 -13.04 -24.46
C GLU A 115 -8.13 -13.00 -23.41
N VAL A 116 -7.27 -11.98 -23.47
CA VAL A 116 -6.23 -11.80 -22.45
C VAL A 116 -6.91 -11.34 -21.17
N ARG A 117 -6.77 -12.15 -20.13
CA ARG A 117 -7.28 -11.83 -18.79
C ARG A 117 -6.12 -11.49 -17.87
N TYR A 118 -6.25 -10.37 -17.17
CA TYR A 118 -5.25 -9.84 -16.27
C TYR A 118 -5.58 -10.21 -14.82
N GLY A 119 -4.53 -10.55 -14.08
CA GLY A 119 -4.54 -10.72 -12.64
C GLY A 119 -3.46 -9.84 -12.01
N VAL A 120 -3.78 -9.24 -10.85
CA VAL A 120 -2.88 -8.30 -10.18
C VAL A 120 -2.95 -8.50 -8.67
N ILE A 121 -1.79 -8.54 -8.03
CA ILE A 121 -1.62 -8.64 -6.58
C ILE A 121 -0.92 -7.39 -6.05
N TYR A 122 -1.57 -6.71 -5.11
CA TYR A 122 -0.98 -5.65 -4.29
C TYR A 122 -0.82 -6.13 -2.85
N LEU A 123 0.27 -5.73 -2.21
CA LEU A 123 0.59 -6.09 -0.83
C LEU A 123 0.87 -4.82 -0.02
N ALA A 124 0.30 -4.75 1.18
CA ALA A 124 0.68 -3.74 2.16
C ALA A 124 2.02 -4.14 2.82
N PRO A 125 2.83 -3.17 3.31
CA PRO A 125 4.06 -3.48 4.02
C PRO A 125 3.76 -4.18 5.36
N PRO A 126 4.65 -5.06 5.82
CA PRO A 126 4.63 -5.58 7.18
C PRO A 126 4.57 -4.43 8.20
N PRO A 127 3.83 -4.57 9.32
CA PRO A 127 3.13 -5.77 9.78
C PRO A 127 1.69 -5.93 9.26
N SER A 128 1.30 -5.18 8.22
CA SER A 128 -0.07 -5.23 7.69
C SER A 128 -0.43 -6.62 7.15
N ARG A 129 -1.70 -6.97 7.32
CA ARG A 129 -2.32 -8.18 6.76
C ARG A 129 -3.02 -7.93 5.44
N ASN A 130 -3.13 -6.66 5.03
CA ASN A 130 -3.91 -6.29 3.87
C ASN A 130 -3.20 -6.68 2.58
N TYR A 131 -3.99 -7.15 1.63
CA TYR A 131 -3.59 -7.45 0.27
C TYR A 131 -4.80 -7.20 -0.63
N GLY A 132 -4.54 -7.03 -1.92
CA GLY A 132 -5.57 -7.01 -2.95
C GLY A 132 -5.23 -8.04 -4.01
N LEU A 133 -6.22 -8.82 -4.42
CA LEU A 133 -6.09 -9.88 -5.39
C LEU A 133 -7.30 -9.86 -6.32
N THR A 134 -7.03 -9.52 -7.57
CA THR A 134 -8.00 -9.54 -8.67
C THR A 134 -7.49 -10.49 -9.74
N VAL A 135 -8.40 -11.26 -10.33
CA VAL A 135 -8.09 -12.26 -11.36
C VAL A 135 -9.19 -12.20 -12.42
N GLY A 136 -8.83 -12.29 -13.70
CA GLY A 136 -9.81 -12.52 -14.76
C GLY A 136 -10.40 -11.27 -15.40
N LEU A 137 -9.83 -10.07 -15.20
CA LEU A 137 -10.35 -8.85 -15.82
C LEU A 137 -9.75 -8.62 -17.21
N ALA A 138 -10.58 -8.19 -18.15
CA ALA A 138 -10.14 -7.83 -19.51
C ALA A 138 -9.36 -6.51 -19.55
N ASP A 139 -9.71 -5.53 -18.70
CA ASP A 139 -8.98 -4.26 -18.58
C ASP A 139 -7.91 -4.35 -17.48
N ARG A 140 -6.65 -4.30 -17.91
CA ARG A 140 -5.46 -4.27 -17.05
C ARG A 140 -5.53 -3.14 -16.02
N ASN A 141 -5.90 -1.92 -16.41
CA ASN A 141 -5.93 -0.78 -15.50
C ASN A 141 -7.05 -0.91 -14.46
N ALA A 142 -8.19 -1.49 -14.85
CA ALA A 142 -9.26 -1.82 -13.91
C ALA A 142 -8.78 -2.84 -12.86
N ALA A 143 -8.01 -3.85 -13.27
CA ALA A 143 -7.41 -4.82 -12.35
C ALA A 143 -6.45 -4.19 -11.35
N HIS A 144 -5.59 -3.27 -11.80
CA HIS A 144 -4.71 -2.52 -10.90
C HIS A 144 -5.50 -1.70 -9.89
N ARG A 145 -6.45 -0.87 -10.33
CA ARG A 145 -7.25 -0.01 -9.43
C ARG A 145 -8.04 -0.83 -8.41
N LEU A 146 -8.67 -1.92 -8.84
CA LEU A 146 -9.47 -2.76 -7.94
C LEU A 146 -8.61 -3.47 -6.90
N SER A 147 -7.49 -4.08 -7.31
CA SER A 147 -6.55 -4.72 -6.38
C SER A 147 -5.91 -3.70 -5.43
N GLU A 148 -5.53 -2.53 -5.91
CA GLU A 148 -4.95 -1.49 -5.06
C GLU A 148 -5.96 -1.00 -3.99
N GLN A 149 -7.21 -0.73 -4.38
CA GLN A 149 -8.27 -0.33 -3.44
C GLN A 149 -8.57 -1.42 -2.39
N GLN A 150 -8.63 -2.69 -2.81
CA GLN A 150 -8.80 -3.81 -1.88
C GLN A 150 -7.65 -3.88 -0.86
N CYS A 151 -6.42 -3.66 -1.33
CA CYS A 151 -5.24 -3.66 -0.47
C CYS A 151 -5.24 -2.50 0.53
N MET A 152 -5.61 -1.28 0.11
CA MET A 152 -5.63 -0.13 1.01
C MET A 152 -6.58 -0.35 2.18
N GLY A 153 -7.75 -0.96 1.92
CA GLY A 153 -8.77 -1.20 2.92
C GLY A 153 -9.29 0.08 3.57
N PRO A 154 -10.06 -0.01 4.66
CA PRO A 154 -10.66 1.17 5.30
C PRO A 154 -9.64 2.06 6.02
N GLN A 155 -8.47 1.53 6.39
CA GLN A 155 -7.42 2.31 7.05
C GLN A 155 -6.46 3.00 6.09
N GLY A 156 -6.61 2.81 4.77
CA GLY A 156 -5.75 3.47 3.77
C GLY A 156 -4.29 3.02 3.81
N ALA A 157 -4.04 1.72 3.95
CA ALA A 157 -2.67 1.18 3.98
C ALA A 157 -1.91 1.51 2.69
N ALA A 158 -0.64 1.92 2.80
CA ALA A 158 0.22 2.11 1.64
C ALA A 158 0.45 0.76 0.96
N CYS A 159 -0.02 0.59 -0.28
CA CYS A 159 0.07 -0.67 -1.00
C CYS A 159 1.08 -0.60 -2.14
N ARG A 160 1.79 -1.70 -2.39
CA ARG A 160 2.72 -1.83 -3.53
C ARG A 160 2.32 -2.98 -4.43
N LEU A 161 2.51 -2.80 -5.74
CA LEU A 161 2.38 -3.87 -6.71
C LEU A 161 3.40 -4.97 -6.38
N ALA A 162 2.92 -6.19 -6.22
CA ALA A 162 3.77 -7.35 -5.93
C ALA A 162 3.93 -8.26 -7.13
N GLN A 163 2.84 -8.47 -7.89
CA GLN A 163 2.84 -9.30 -9.08
C GLN A 163 1.70 -8.89 -10.01
N GLU A 164 2.00 -8.93 -11.31
CA GLU A 164 1.02 -8.92 -12.39
C GLU A 164 1.17 -10.24 -13.15
N PHE A 165 0.06 -10.84 -13.57
CA PHE A 165 0.06 -12.13 -14.25
C PHE A 165 -1.10 -12.23 -15.24
N THR A 166 -0.95 -13.11 -16.23
CA THR A 166 -1.98 -13.47 -17.21
C THR A 166 -2.47 -14.91 -17.04
N ASP A 167 -1.93 -15.61 -16.03
CA ASP A 167 -2.41 -16.94 -15.64
C ASP A 167 -3.84 -16.91 -15.11
N ARG A 168 -4.49 -18.08 -15.14
CA ARG A 168 -5.88 -18.24 -14.71
C ARG A 168 -6.08 -18.05 -13.21
N CYS A 169 -5.06 -18.31 -12.39
CA CYS A 169 -5.16 -18.31 -10.94
C CYS A 169 -4.01 -17.54 -10.27
N GLY A 170 -4.32 -16.90 -9.14
CA GLY A 170 -3.37 -16.20 -8.29
C GLY A 170 -3.59 -16.51 -6.81
N ALA A 171 -2.52 -16.45 -6.02
CA ALA A 171 -2.55 -16.70 -4.59
C ALA A 171 -1.59 -15.77 -3.83
N VAL A 172 -1.83 -15.65 -2.52
CA VAL A 172 -0.99 -14.87 -1.60
C VAL A 172 -0.69 -15.73 -0.39
N ALA A 173 0.60 -15.88 -0.06
CA ALA A 173 1.07 -16.49 1.17
C ALA A 173 1.66 -15.42 2.10
N GLN A 174 1.52 -15.62 3.41
CA GLN A 174 2.08 -14.76 4.45
C GLN A 174 3.04 -15.54 5.34
N GLY A 175 4.18 -14.92 5.66
CA GLY A 175 5.10 -15.38 6.69
C GLY A 175 4.74 -14.76 8.03
N LEU A 176 4.43 -15.59 9.02
CA LEU A 176 3.89 -15.20 10.31
C LEU A 176 4.88 -15.45 11.45
N ILE A 177 4.93 -14.54 12.41
CA ILE A 177 5.54 -14.77 13.74
C ILE A 177 4.43 -14.76 14.79
N PRO A 178 4.29 -15.83 15.60
CA PRO A 178 3.31 -15.84 16.67
C PRO A 178 3.69 -14.80 17.74
N ARG A 179 2.69 -14.10 18.29
CA ARG A 179 2.85 -13.18 19.43
C ARG A 179 2.70 -13.86 20.79
N GLY A 180 2.24 -15.11 20.80
CA GLY A 180 2.05 -15.93 22.00
C GLY A 180 2.56 -17.35 21.81
N LEU A 181 2.25 -18.22 22.76
CA LEU A 181 2.69 -19.63 22.77
C LEU A 181 2.16 -20.45 21.58
N PHE A 182 0.99 -20.10 21.04
CA PHE A 182 0.35 -20.84 19.96
C PHE A 182 -0.12 -19.90 18.85
N LEU A 183 0.07 -20.34 17.60
CA LEU A 183 -0.50 -19.68 16.45
C LEU A 183 -1.98 -20.06 16.34
N THR A 184 -2.87 -19.08 16.48
CA THR A 184 -4.32 -19.31 16.31
C THR A 184 -4.81 -18.69 15.00
N ASN A 185 -6.08 -18.90 14.66
CA ASN A 185 -6.72 -18.21 13.54
C ASN A 185 -7.04 -16.74 13.85
N SER A 186 -6.92 -16.31 15.11
CA SER A 186 -7.15 -14.92 15.47
C SER A 186 -5.98 -14.05 14.99
N PRO A 187 -6.26 -12.98 14.23
CA PRO A 187 -5.21 -12.12 13.71
C PRO A 187 -4.47 -11.31 14.76
N THR A 188 -4.99 -11.23 15.99
CA THR A 188 -4.30 -10.59 17.11
C THR A 188 -3.15 -11.44 17.66
N THR A 189 -3.07 -12.72 17.29
CA THR A 189 -2.10 -13.68 17.84
C THR A 189 -0.83 -13.84 17.01
N PHE A 190 -0.71 -13.10 15.91
CA PHE A 190 0.48 -13.14 15.05
C PHE A 190 0.78 -11.79 14.41
N ASN A 191 2.02 -11.61 14.00
CA ASN A 191 2.46 -10.52 13.14
C ASN A 191 2.81 -11.08 11.76
N VAL A 192 2.41 -10.38 10.70
CA VAL A 192 2.88 -10.66 9.34
C VAL A 192 4.26 -10.04 9.17
N MET A 193 5.23 -10.85 8.79
CA MET A 193 6.61 -10.40 8.52
C MET A 193 6.88 -10.22 7.04
N ILE A 194 6.27 -11.05 6.20
CA ILE A 194 6.32 -10.95 4.75
C ILE A 194 5.00 -11.41 4.14
N ALA A 195 4.71 -10.93 2.94
CA ALA A 195 3.69 -11.51 2.07
C ALA A 195 4.33 -11.77 0.70
N VAL A 196 3.97 -12.88 0.08
CA VAL A 196 4.54 -13.34 -1.19
C VAL A 196 3.40 -13.71 -2.14
N PRO A 197 3.38 -13.15 -3.36
CA PRO A 197 2.41 -13.51 -4.37
C PRO A 197 2.83 -14.81 -5.09
N GLY A 198 1.88 -15.50 -5.70
CA GLY A 198 2.14 -16.58 -6.65
C GLY A 198 1.04 -16.67 -7.71
N SER A 199 1.36 -17.25 -8.87
CA SER A 199 0.40 -17.45 -9.97
C SER A 199 0.54 -18.82 -10.62
N GLY A 200 -0.50 -19.24 -11.34
CA GLY A 200 -0.47 -20.52 -12.06
C GLY A 200 -1.72 -20.79 -12.87
N ALA A 201 -1.64 -21.77 -13.77
CA ALA A 201 -2.76 -22.18 -14.62
C ALA A 201 -3.92 -22.80 -13.82
N THR A 202 -3.64 -23.29 -12.61
CA THR A 202 -4.61 -23.89 -11.69
C THR A 202 -4.45 -23.32 -10.28
N GLN A 203 -5.49 -23.45 -9.46
CA GLN A 203 -5.45 -22.97 -8.07
C GLN A 203 -4.32 -23.63 -7.24
N PRO A 204 -4.14 -24.97 -7.27
CA PRO A 204 -3.07 -25.61 -6.49
C PRO A 204 -1.67 -25.14 -6.93
N GLN A 205 -1.47 -24.89 -8.22
CA GLN A 205 -0.19 -24.39 -8.74
C GLN A 205 0.13 -22.99 -8.21
N ALA A 206 -0.85 -22.07 -8.22
CA ALA A 206 -0.68 -20.73 -7.69
C ALA A 206 -0.41 -20.74 -6.17
N GLU A 207 -1.11 -21.60 -5.42
CA GLU A 207 -0.90 -21.76 -3.98
C GLU A 207 0.49 -22.33 -3.66
N GLN A 208 0.94 -23.32 -4.44
CA GLN A 208 2.27 -23.92 -4.31
C GLN A 208 3.36 -22.90 -4.60
N ASP A 209 3.22 -22.10 -5.66
CA ASP A 209 4.17 -21.04 -6.04
C ASP A 209 4.30 -19.99 -4.91
N ALA A 210 3.16 -19.47 -4.41
CA ALA A 210 3.15 -18.51 -3.31
C ALA A 210 3.81 -19.07 -2.04
N MET A 211 3.52 -20.33 -1.68
CA MET A 211 4.10 -20.98 -0.50
C MET A 211 5.58 -21.28 -0.65
N ALA A 212 6.02 -21.73 -1.83
CA ALA A 212 7.43 -21.95 -2.12
C ALA A 212 8.21 -20.65 -1.98
N GLY A 213 7.71 -19.56 -2.55
CA GLY A 213 8.31 -18.23 -2.42
C GLY A 213 8.35 -17.73 -0.97
N CYS A 214 7.29 -17.98 -0.18
CA CYS A 214 7.29 -17.65 1.25
C CYS A 214 8.40 -18.40 2.01
N ARG A 215 8.49 -19.73 1.86
CA ARG A 215 9.48 -20.57 2.55
C ARG A 215 10.92 -20.25 2.14
N GLN A 216 11.11 -19.79 0.90
CA GLN A 216 12.42 -19.36 0.42
C GLN A 216 12.89 -18.07 1.11
N ARG A 217 11.98 -17.11 1.31
CA ARG A 217 12.29 -15.77 1.84
C ARG A 217 12.17 -15.66 3.35
N PHE A 218 11.45 -16.56 3.99
CA PHE A 218 11.15 -16.49 5.42
C PHE A 218 11.26 -17.86 6.08
N ARG A 219 11.88 -17.88 7.27
CA ARG A 219 12.17 -19.10 8.03
C ARG A 219 11.12 -19.45 9.09
N GLY A 220 10.07 -18.65 9.26
CA GLY A 220 8.99 -18.93 10.19
C GLY A 220 7.81 -19.67 9.55
N THR A 221 6.63 -19.54 10.16
CA THR A 221 5.42 -20.22 9.68
C THR A 221 4.86 -19.50 8.45
N CYS A 222 4.79 -20.19 7.32
CA CYS A 222 4.10 -19.72 6.12
C CYS A 222 2.66 -20.24 6.08
N ARG A 223 1.71 -19.40 5.69
CA ARG A 223 0.29 -19.75 5.54
C ARG A 223 -0.34 -19.06 4.32
N LEU A 224 -1.26 -19.71 3.63
CA LEU A 224 -2.07 -19.06 2.59
C LEU A 224 -3.02 -18.03 3.20
N ALA A 225 -3.01 -16.84 2.63
CA ALA A 225 -3.94 -15.75 2.95
C ALA A 225 -5.13 -15.72 1.98
N ALA A 226 -4.90 -16.00 0.69
CA ALA A 226 -5.93 -16.10 -0.34
C ALA A 226 -5.47 -16.91 -1.54
N SER A 227 -6.44 -17.44 -2.27
CA SER A 227 -6.29 -17.94 -3.64
C SER A 227 -7.58 -17.67 -4.42
N ARG A 228 -7.46 -17.33 -5.70
CA ARG A 228 -8.58 -17.07 -6.62
C ARG A 228 -8.22 -17.49 -8.03
N CYS A 229 -9.22 -17.92 -8.78
CA CYS A 229 -9.12 -18.19 -10.21
C CYS A 229 -10.17 -17.40 -10.98
N SER A 230 -9.89 -17.09 -12.24
CA SER A 230 -10.92 -16.61 -13.15
C SER A 230 -11.93 -17.74 -13.42
N ALA A 231 -13.19 -17.36 -13.61
CA ALA A 231 -14.21 -18.26 -14.11
C ALA A 231 -13.73 -18.94 -15.41
N PRO A 232 -14.07 -20.22 -15.64
CA PRO A 232 -13.87 -20.82 -16.96
C PRO A 232 -14.62 -19.96 -17.98
N GLY A 233 -13.92 -19.56 -19.05
CA GLY A 233 -14.52 -18.89 -20.20
C GLY A 233 -15.21 -19.88 -21.13
#